data_AF-A0A7W0WBF9-F1
#
_entry.id   AF-A0A7W0WBF9-F1
#
_cell.length_a   1.000
_cell.length_b   1.000
_cell.length_c   1.000
_cell.angle_alpha   90.00
_cell.angle_beta   90.00
_cell.angle_gamma   90.00
#
_symmetry.space_group_name_H-M   'P 1'
#
loop_
_entity.id
_entity.type
_entity.pdbx_description
1 polymer ?
#
loop_
_entity_poly.entity_id
_entity_poly.type
_entity_poly.pdbx_seq_one_letter_code
_entity_poly.pdbx_strand_id
1 'polypeptide(L)'
;MSDVLLRRGGAQDLRFLRDMLHHAYYWRERVPGSLVSRYVRGWGRPGDTALIALQNGFPVGAAWFRVFRDEEPGYGFVDEVTPELAIAVVPSKRGHGIGDELLSALIEKAQSAGY
;
A
#
# COMPACT_ATOMS: atom_id res chain seq x y z
N MET A 1 -4.50 -21.88 -1.14
CA MET A 1 -5.20 -20.60 -1.31
C MET A 1 -5.39 -20.04 0.09
N SER A 2 -4.96 -18.80 0.34
CA SER A 2 -5.17 -18.18 1.64
C SER A 2 -6.67 -17.93 1.80
N ASP A 3 -7.25 -18.23 2.97
CA ASP A 3 -8.59 -17.77 3.30
C ASP A 3 -8.51 -16.29 3.73
N VAL A 4 -8.27 -15.42 2.74
CA VAL A 4 -8.17 -13.98 2.93
C VAL A 4 -9.28 -13.29 2.15
N LEU A 5 -9.95 -12.34 2.81
CA LEU A 5 -10.91 -11.46 2.18
C LEU A 5 -10.21 -10.13 1.86
N LEU A 6 -10.19 -9.76 0.58
CA LEU A 6 -9.73 -8.44 0.17
C LEU A 6 -10.89 -7.45 0.20
N ARG A 7 -10.66 -6.29 0.84
CA ARG A 7 -11.58 -5.15 0.77
C ARG A 7 -10.88 -3.88 0.37
N ARG A 8 -11.65 -2.93 -0.17
CA ARG A 8 -11.15 -1.58 -0.41
C ARG A 8 -10.70 -0.92 0.90
N GLY A 9 -9.52 -0.32 0.88
CA GLY A 9 -9.00 0.53 1.94
C GLY A 9 -9.47 1.98 1.78
N GLY A 10 -9.65 2.68 2.90
CA GLY A 10 -10.06 4.09 2.93
C GLY A 10 -9.37 4.88 4.04
N ALA A 11 -9.84 6.10 4.29
CA ALA A 11 -9.27 6.99 5.31
C ALA A 11 -9.30 6.37 6.73
N GLN A 12 -10.28 5.51 7.01
CA GLN A 12 -10.37 4.75 8.27
C GLN A 12 -9.20 3.78 8.49
N ASP A 13 -8.53 3.36 7.40
CA ASP A 13 -7.42 2.42 7.45
C ASP A 13 -6.07 3.11 7.61
N LEU A 14 -6.02 4.45 7.70
CA LEU A 14 -4.78 5.22 7.71
C LEU A 14 -3.81 4.78 8.82
N ARG A 15 -4.33 4.40 9.99
CA ARG A 15 -3.49 3.85 11.08
C ARG A 15 -2.82 2.55 10.65
N PHE A 16 -3.60 1.63 10.08
CA PHE A 16 -3.09 0.34 9.62
C PHE A 16 -2.13 0.49 8.43
N LEU A 17 -2.40 1.40 7.49
CA LEU A 17 -1.49 1.70 6.37
C LEU A 17 -0.14 2.24 6.88
N ARG A 18 -0.13 3.06 7.94
CA ARG A 18 1.12 3.51 8.59
C ARG A 18 1.90 2.34 9.20
N ASP A 19 1.21 1.42 9.88
CA ASP A 19 1.83 0.22 10.46
C ASP A 19 2.39 -0.70 9.35
N MET A 20 1.68 -0.85 8.23
CA MET A 20 2.14 -1.64 7.09
C MET A 20 3.33 -1.00 6.39
N LEU A 21 3.31 0.33 6.28
CA LEU A 21 4.41 1.09 5.71
C LEU A 21 5.70 0.95 6.54
N HIS A 22 5.59 0.92 7.87
CA HIS A 22 6.70 0.56 8.75
C HIS A 22 7.28 -0.81 8.38
N HIS A 23 6.43 -1.82 8.15
CA HIS A 23 6.91 -3.13 7.71
C HIS A 23 7.52 -3.16 6.30
N ALA A 24 7.07 -2.29 5.39
CA ALA A 24 7.62 -2.16 4.04
C ALA A 24 8.97 -1.42 4.03
N TYR A 25 9.16 -0.46 4.93
CA TYR A 25 10.33 0.44 4.96
C TYR A 25 11.19 0.30 6.22
N TYR A 26 11.03 -0.77 7.00
CA TYR A 26 11.74 -1.00 8.28
C TYR A 26 13.27 -0.83 8.17
N TRP A 27 13.86 -1.21 7.04
CA TRP A 27 15.29 -1.08 6.77
C TRP A 27 15.78 0.38 6.61
N ARG A 28 14.87 1.35 6.50
CA ARG A 28 15.14 2.78 6.23
C ARG A 28 14.53 3.76 7.24
N GLU A 29 13.83 3.29 8.27
CA GLU A 29 13.18 4.17 9.26
C GLU A 29 14.14 4.95 10.17
N ARG A 30 15.44 4.66 10.13
CA ARG A 30 16.46 5.44 10.85
C ARG A 30 16.73 6.83 10.25
N VAL A 31 15.92 7.29 9.28
CA VAL A 31 16.07 8.62 8.65
C VAL A 31 14.97 9.58 9.14
N PRO A 32 15.28 10.55 10.02
CA PRO A 32 14.35 11.61 10.41
C PRO A 32 13.88 12.43 9.20
N GLY A 33 12.59 12.77 9.12
CA GLY A 33 12.02 13.57 8.01
C GLY A 33 11.65 12.78 6.74
N SER A 34 11.49 11.46 6.84
CA SER A 34 11.48 10.56 5.69
C SER A 34 10.32 10.74 4.69
N LEU A 35 10.67 10.57 3.42
CA LEU A 35 9.77 10.40 2.25
C LEU A 35 8.67 9.37 2.51
N VAL A 36 8.89 8.43 3.44
CA VAL A 36 7.99 7.32 3.77
C VAL A 36 6.61 7.84 4.19
N SER A 37 6.51 8.90 5.00
CA SER A 37 5.20 9.46 5.39
C SER A 37 4.33 9.88 4.19
N ARG A 38 4.93 10.22 3.04
CA ARG A 38 4.23 10.64 1.82
C ARG A 38 3.36 9.52 1.23
N TYR A 39 3.64 8.25 1.55
CA TYR A 39 2.86 7.12 1.04
C TYR A 39 1.51 6.95 1.74
N VAL A 40 1.25 7.69 2.82
CA VAL A 40 -0.02 7.59 3.56
C VAL A 40 -0.57 8.95 4.01
N ARG A 41 0.24 10.01 4.07
CA ARG A 41 -0.21 11.37 4.42
C ARG A 41 -1.34 11.82 3.48
N GLY A 42 -2.34 12.53 4.02
CA GLY A 42 -3.45 13.08 3.24
C GLY A 42 -4.14 12.02 2.38
N TRP A 43 -4.49 10.87 2.96
CA TRP A 43 -5.07 9.75 2.23
C TRP A 43 -6.43 10.10 1.59
N GLY A 44 -6.70 9.56 0.41
CA GLY A 44 -7.97 9.75 -0.31
C GLY A 44 -7.89 10.80 -1.42
N ARG A 45 -6.68 11.14 -1.88
CA ARG A 45 -6.47 12.01 -3.04
C ARG A 45 -6.77 11.26 -4.35
N PRO A 46 -7.06 11.97 -5.46
CA PRO A 46 -7.10 11.34 -6.77
C PRO A 46 -5.81 10.56 -7.04
N GLY A 47 -5.94 9.34 -7.56
CA GLY A 47 -4.80 8.43 -7.77
C GLY A 47 -4.41 7.59 -6.54
N ASP A 48 -5.05 7.76 -5.39
CA ASP A 48 -4.88 6.85 -4.24
C ASP A 48 -5.82 5.63 -4.38
N THR A 49 -5.25 4.42 -4.33
CA THR A 49 -6.02 3.18 -4.20
C THR A 49 -5.36 2.25 -3.20
N ALA A 50 -6.15 1.67 -2.28
CA ALA A 50 -5.68 0.66 -1.33
C ALA A 50 -6.59 -0.56 -1.27
N LEU A 51 -5.96 -1.68 -0.96
CA LEU A 51 -6.58 -2.95 -0.62
C LEU A 51 -6.08 -3.41 0.76
N ILE A 52 -7.00 -3.90 1.58
CA ILE A 52 -6.72 -4.50 2.88
C ILE A 52 -7.07 -5.98 2.81
N ALA A 53 -6.12 -6.83 3.17
CA ALA A 53 -6.33 -8.25 3.36
C ALA A 53 -6.82 -8.52 4.78
N LEU A 54 -7.94 -9.21 4.91
CA LEU A 54 -8.54 -9.63 6.17
C LEU A 54 -8.47 -11.14 6.31
N GLN A 55 -8.03 -11.63 7.46
CA GLN A 55 -8.15 -13.03 7.85
C GLN A 55 -8.92 -13.12 9.15
N ASN A 56 -10.01 -13.90 9.19
CA ASN A 56 -10.93 -13.97 10.33
C ASN A 56 -11.43 -12.58 10.79
N GLY A 57 -11.64 -11.67 9.83
CA GLY A 57 -12.07 -10.28 10.11
C GLY A 57 -10.95 -9.32 10.53
N PHE A 58 -9.72 -9.80 10.75
CA PHE A 58 -8.60 -8.96 11.18
C PHE A 58 -7.71 -8.54 10.00
N PRO A 59 -7.31 -7.25 9.91
CA PRO A 59 -6.32 -6.80 8.93
C PRO A 59 -4.97 -7.49 9.12
N VAL A 60 -4.47 -8.13 8.06
CA VAL A 60 -3.19 -8.87 8.07
C VAL A 60 -2.21 -8.41 6.98
N GLY A 61 -2.66 -7.59 6.04
CA GLY A 61 -1.79 -6.99 5.04
C GLY A 61 -2.50 -5.87 4.29
N ALA A 62 -1.71 -5.03 3.64
CA ALA A 62 -2.22 -4.01 2.74
C ALA A 62 -1.30 -3.86 1.53
N ALA A 63 -1.91 -3.52 0.40
CA ALA A 63 -1.22 -3.06 -0.78
C ALA A 63 -1.93 -1.82 -1.30
N TRP A 64 -1.16 -0.84 -1.75
CA TRP A 64 -1.71 0.41 -2.24
C TRP A 64 -0.79 1.05 -3.27
N PHE A 65 -1.35 1.90 -4.12
CA PHE A 65 -0.59 2.77 -5.01
C PHE A 65 -1.03 4.21 -4.86
N ARG A 66 -0.13 5.12 -5.27
CA ARG A 66 -0.36 6.56 -5.36
C ARG A 66 0.29 7.11 -6.61
N VAL A 67 -0.31 8.13 -7.21
CA VAL A 67 0.33 8.95 -8.23
C VAL A 67 0.93 10.18 -7.55
N PHE A 68 2.23 10.40 -7.72
CA PHE A 68 2.96 11.54 -7.15
C PHE A 68 3.16 12.63 -8.19
N ARG A 69 3.49 13.84 -7.73
CA ARG A 69 3.88 14.95 -8.59
C ARG A 69 5.40 15.11 -8.57
N ASP A 70 5.96 15.71 -9.62
CA ASP A 70 7.39 15.97 -9.73
C ASP A 70 7.91 16.93 -8.64
N GLU A 71 7.07 17.84 -8.12
CA GLU A 71 7.47 18.72 -7.01
C GLU A 71 7.49 18.01 -5.66
N GLU A 72 6.76 16.89 -5.52
CA GLU A 72 6.74 16.09 -4.30
C GLU A 72 6.78 14.58 -4.60
N PRO A 73 7.90 14.08 -5.15
CA PRO A 73 7.98 12.71 -5.64
C PRO A 73 8.05 11.70 -4.49
N GLY A 74 7.56 10.49 -4.78
CA GLY A 74 7.87 9.30 -3.99
C GLY A 74 9.28 8.80 -4.29
N TYR A 75 9.71 7.74 -3.59
CA TYR A 75 11.06 7.19 -3.75
C TYR A 75 11.28 6.56 -5.13
N GLY A 76 10.27 5.85 -5.63
CA GLY A 76 10.26 5.18 -6.93
C GLY A 76 9.55 6.00 -8.01
N PHE A 77 9.47 7.32 -7.85
CA PHE A 77 8.84 8.20 -8.83
C PHE A 77 9.50 8.04 -10.21
N VAL A 78 8.66 7.89 -11.23
CA VAL A 78 9.07 7.80 -12.64
C VAL A 78 8.59 9.04 -13.38
N ASP A 79 7.29 9.31 -13.31
CA ASP A 79 6.60 10.47 -13.86
C ASP A 79 5.27 10.72 -13.12
N GLU A 80 4.52 11.75 -13.52
CA GLU A 80 3.26 12.15 -12.87
C GLU A 80 2.04 11.31 -13.28
N VAL A 81 2.22 10.24 -14.06
CA VAL A 81 1.12 9.36 -14.50
C VAL A 81 1.31 7.91 -14.06
N THR A 82 2.52 7.51 -13.70
CA THR A 82 2.85 6.17 -13.23
C THR A 82 2.60 6.04 -11.72
N PRO A 83 1.69 5.15 -11.28
CA PRO A 83 1.49 4.93 -9.85
C PRO A 83 2.68 4.24 -9.19
N GLU A 84 3.06 4.73 -8.03
CA GLU A 84 4.04 4.07 -7.17
C GLU A 84 3.32 3.22 -6.11
N LEU A 85 3.72 1.95 -6.01
CA LEU A 85 3.10 0.97 -5.14
C LEU A 85 3.87 0.75 -3.83
N ALA A 86 3.16 0.46 -2.76
CA ALA A 86 3.70 -0.09 -1.53
C ALA A 86 2.85 -1.28 -1.07
N ILE A 87 3.50 -2.28 -0.47
CA ILE A 87 2.85 -3.51 -0.01
C ILE A 87 3.53 -4.03 1.24
N ALA A 88 2.74 -4.52 2.19
CA ALA A 88 3.24 -5.30 3.32
C ALA A 88 2.21 -6.30 3.83
N VAL A 89 2.73 -7.38 4.40
CA VAL A 89 1.98 -8.36 5.18
C VAL A 89 2.62 -8.43 6.56
N VAL A 90 1.79 -8.51 7.61
CA VAL A 90 2.27 -8.65 8.99
C VAL A 90 3.22 -9.85 9.10
N PRO A 91 4.32 -9.77 9.87
CA PRO A 91 5.33 -10.83 9.91
C PRO A 91 4.77 -12.23 10.16
N SER A 92 3.77 -12.37 11.05
CA SER A 92 3.14 -13.64 11.41
C SER A 92 2.29 -14.28 10.30
N LYS A 93 2.05 -13.59 9.19
CA LYS A 93 1.22 -14.05 8.06
C LYS A 93 1.95 -14.10 6.72
N ARG A 94 3.27 -13.84 6.71
CA ARG A 94 4.10 -13.95 5.50
C ARG A 94 4.29 -15.41 5.08
N GLY A 95 4.60 -15.66 3.81
CA GLY A 95 4.79 -17.01 3.28
C GLY A 95 3.51 -17.82 3.03
N HIS A 96 2.33 -17.18 3.14
CA HIS A 96 1.02 -17.82 3.00
C HIS A 96 0.26 -17.44 1.72
N GLY A 97 0.87 -16.72 0.78
CA GLY A 97 0.23 -16.28 -0.48
C GLY A 97 -0.51 -14.93 -0.43
N ILE A 98 -0.75 -14.37 0.77
CA ILE A 98 -1.50 -13.10 0.94
C ILE A 98 -0.91 -11.92 0.14
N GLY A 99 0.43 -11.83 0.06
CA GLY A 99 1.09 -10.77 -0.70
C GLY A 99 0.82 -10.86 -2.20
N ASP A 100 0.73 -12.08 -2.73
CA ASP A 100 0.44 -12.34 -4.15
C ASP A 100 -1.01 -11.97 -4.49
N GLU A 101 -1.96 -12.36 -3.63
CA GLU A 101 -3.37 -11.99 -3.76
C GLU A 101 -3.57 -10.47 -3.70
N LEU A 102 -2.90 -9.80 -2.76
CA LEU A 102 -2.92 -8.34 -2.65
C LEU A 102 -2.34 -7.65 -3.89
N LEU A 103 -1.19 -8.11 -4.37
CA LEU A 103 -0.50 -7.50 -5.50
C LEU A 103 -1.30 -7.67 -6.80
N SER A 104 -1.76 -8.89 -7.07
CA SER A 104 -2.57 -9.21 -8.25
C SER A 104 -3.82 -8.34 -8.30
N ALA A 105 -4.58 -8.27 -7.20
CA ALA A 105 -5.79 -7.45 -7.12
C ALA A 105 -5.50 -5.94 -7.21
N LEU A 106 -4.34 -5.48 -6.74
CA LEU A 106 -3.96 -4.07 -6.85
C LEU A 106 -3.60 -3.69 -8.29
N ILE A 107 -2.88 -4.56 -9.01
CA ILE A 107 -2.54 -4.37 -10.42
C ILE A 107 -3.81 -4.33 -11.28
N GLU A 108 -4.76 -5.24 -11.06
CA GLU A 108 -6.05 -5.23 -11.75
C GLU A 108 -6.80 -3.90 -11.56
N LYS A 109 -6.74 -3.33 -10.34
CA LYS A 109 -7.32 -2.01 -10.06
C LYS A 109 -6.59 -0.88 -10.76
N ALA A 110 -5.26 -0.96 -10.86
CA ALA A 110 -4.47 0.05 -11.57
C ALA A 110 -4.83 0.06 -13.07
N GLN A 111 -4.86 -1.13 -13.70
CA GLN A 111 -5.26 -1.29 -15.09
C GLN A 111 -6.69 -0.79 -15.35
N SER A 112 -7.62 -1.13 -14.46
CA SER A 112 -9.02 -0.67 -14.55
C SER A 112 -9.15 0.85 -14.40
N ALA A 113 -8.20 1.50 -13.73
CA ALA A 113 -8.14 2.96 -13.57
C ALA A 113 -7.38 3.66 -14.71
N GLY A 114 -6.83 2.91 -15.67
CA GLY A 114 -6.12 3.44 -16.84
C GLY A 114 -4.63 3.69 -16.65
N TYR A 115 -4.01 3.02 -15.66
CA TYR A 115 -2.56 3.00 -15.45
C TYR A 115 -1.89 1.80 -16.12
#